data_AF-A0A7W0LL60-F1
#
_entry.id   AF-A0A7W0LL60-F1
#
_cell.length_a   1.000
_cell.length_b   1.000
_cell.length_c   1.000
_cell.angle_alpha   90.00
_cell.angle_beta   90.00
_cell.angle_gamma   90.00
#
_symmetry.space_group_name_H-M   'P 1'
#
loop_
_entity.id
_entity.type
_entity.pdbx_description
1 polymer ?
#
loop_
_entity_poly.entity_id
_entity_poly.type
_entity_poly.pdbx_seq_one_letter_code
_entity_poly.pdbx_strand_id
1 'polypeptide(L)'
;MRNRSLIALLPVLFVLAGCSIGDESSDRPPALGAKSNDDEAAVKLGFPSAATSNTVRIGGGDAIADAAGAAGAIFPATSDATKPDAVILVDKDDWAGAIAAGALVGPPVGAPILLTDGDELPAITADTLKRLSPKGSDLSRDAKVIRIGSDPPAPDGMKSVQVSGKDPYELAAAIDRFSSVARGEPTKDVIVASGERAEYSMPASAYGARSGDSVLYAKRSAIPPATVRALRAHQRPRIFILGPPSVIDKATEKKLGEYGRVRRIDGPTPVQNAIEFAKFSAGGFGWDIDVPGHNFTLADTARPLDAAAAATLGTNGVFAPLLLTDDSKKLPRSVESYLLDVQPGFDEDPSLAVYNKVWILGDDGTISVAAQGRLNEITKLVPVQAERP
;
A
#
# COMPACT_ATOMS: atom_id res chain seq x y z
N MET A 1 -76.28 -41.43 -24.06
CA MET A 1 -75.63 -42.08 -25.23
C MET A 1 -74.26 -41.43 -25.43
N ARG A 2 -73.19 -42.25 -25.46
CA ARG A 2 -71.87 -42.09 -26.16
C ARG A 2 -71.23 -40.69 -26.17
N ASN A 3 -69.95 -40.46 -25.90
CA ASN A 3 -68.76 -41.29 -25.78
C ASN A 3 -67.57 -40.31 -25.56
N ARG A 4 -66.48 -40.78 -24.92
CA ARG A 4 -65.05 -40.53 -25.27
C ARG A 4 -64.56 -39.07 -25.31
N SER A 5 -63.38 -38.65 -24.85
CA SER A 5 -62.12 -39.25 -24.41
C SER A 5 -61.16 -38.05 -24.36
N LEU A 6 -60.21 -38.01 -23.42
CA LEU A 6 -58.77 -37.80 -23.67
C LEU A 6 -58.07 -37.25 -22.43
N ILE A 7 -57.24 -38.13 -21.88
CA ILE A 7 -56.16 -37.84 -20.95
C ILE A 7 -55.08 -37.08 -21.74
N ALA A 8 -54.69 -35.91 -21.27
CA ALA A 8 -53.43 -35.27 -21.62
C ALA A 8 -52.69 -34.94 -20.32
N LEU A 9 -51.69 -35.75 -19.98
CA LEU A 9 -50.67 -35.42 -18.99
C LEU A 9 -49.83 -34.26 -19.54
N LEU A 10 -49.85 -33.11 -18.87
CA LEU A 10 -48.86 -32.05 -19.06
C LEU A 10 -47.71 -32.27 -18.05
N PRO A 11 -46.43 -32.20 -18.46
CA PRO A 11 -45.33 -32.20 -17.52
C PRO A 11 -45.23 -30.83 -16.83
N VAL A 12 -45.27 -30.84 -15.50
CA VAL A 12 -44.94 -29.68 -14.66
C VAL A 12 -43.43 -29.47 -14.74
N LEU A 13 -43.00 -28.49 -15.54
CA LEU A 13 -41.66 -27.92 -15.45
C LEU A 13 -41.64 -26.98 -14.24
N PHE A 14 -41.02 -27.39 -13.14
CA PHE A 14 -40.61 -26.48 -12.08
C PHE A 14 -39.49 -25.58 -12.63
N VAL A 15 -39.86 -24.39 -13.10
CA VAL A 15 -38.90 -23.29 -13.19
C VAL A 15 -38.63 -22.86 -11.76
N LEU A 16 -37.47 -23.27 -11.23
CA LEU A 16 -36.90 -22.66 -10.03
C LEU A 16 -36.65 -21.19 -10.36
N ALA A 17 -37.62 -20.35 -9.99
CA ALA A 17 -37.45 -18.92 -9.89
C ALA A 17 -36.33 -18.68 -8.88
N GLY A 18 -35.12 -18.46 -9.39
CA GLY A 18 -34.05 -17.85 -8.61
C GLY A 18 -34.53 -16.46 -8.20
N CYS A 19 -34.89 -16.33 -6.94
CA CYS A 19 -35.10 -15.06 -6.28
C CYS A 19 -33.81 -14.22 -6.36
N SER A 20 -33.67 -13.44 -7.44
CA SER A 20 -32.81 -12.25 -7.43
C SER A 20 -33.59 -11.17 -6.69
N ILE A 21 -33.51 -11.19 -5.36
CA ILE A 21 -34.04 -10.15 -4.50
C ILE A 21 -33.20 -8.89 -4.73
N GLY A 22 -33.87 -7.87 -5.29
CA GLY A 22 -33.70 -6.47 -4.94
C GLY A 22 -32.42 -5.79 -5.38
N ASP A 23 -32.50 -5.08 -6.52
CA ASP A 23 -31.73 -3.86 -6.78
C ASP A 23 -31.94 -2.86 -5.61
N GLU A 24 -31.08 -2.91 -4.60
CA GLU A 24 -30.58 -1.67 -3.99
C GLU A 24 -29.40 -1.23 -4.85
N SER A 25 -29.70 -0.57 -5.97
CA SER A 25 -28.70 0.21 -6.69
C SER A 25 -27.99 1.11 -5.67
N SER A 26 -26.68 0.94 -5.49
CA SER A 26 -25.93 1.59 -4.43
C SER A 26 -26.14 3.11 -4.45
N ASP A 27 -26.96 3.64 -3.53
CA ASP A 27 -27.11 5.08 -3.30
C ASP A 27 -25.84 5.73 -2.69
N ARG A 28 -24.72 4.99 -2.65
CA ARG A 28 -23.45 5.44 -2.09
C ARG A 28 -22.46 5.76 -3.21
N PRO A 29 -21.81 6.93 -3.17
CA PRO A 29 -20.80 7.29 -4.16
C PRO A 29 -19.46 6.57 -3.94
N PRO A 30 -18.64 6.39 -4.99
CA PRO A 30 -18.98 6.61 -6.40
C PRO A 30 -19.86 5.47 -6.96
N ALA A 31 -20.93 5.84 -7.66
CA ALA A 31 -21.85 4.93 -8.32
C ALA A 31 -21.80 5.12 -9.84
N LEU A 32 -21.83 4.00 -10.58
CA LEU A 32 -21.88 4.01 -12.04
C LEU A 32 -23.33 4.17 -12.52
N GLY A 33 -23.54 4.85 -13.64
CA GLY A 33 -24.86 4.95 -14.29
C GLY A 33 -25.82 6.00 -13.69
N ALA A 34 -25.31 6.95 -12.90
CA ALA A 34 -26.07 8.11 -12.45
C ALA A 34 -26.70 8.86 -13.65
N LYS A 35 -28.00 9.18 -13.55
CA LYS A 35 -28.78 9.76 -14.67
C LYS A 35 -28.95 11.26 -14.49
N SER A 36 -29.12 11.99 -15.59
CA SER A 36 -29.29 13.46 -15.57
C SER A 36 -30.56 13.96 -14.87
N ASN A 37 -31.54 13.07 -14.65
CA ASN A 37 -32.79 13.36 -13.95
C ASN A 37 -32.79 12.87 -12.49
N ASP A 38 -31.65 12.45 -11.97
CA ASP A 38 -31.44 12.14 -10.55
C ASP A 38 -30.86 13.38 -9.86
N ASP A 39 -31.58 13.92 -8.88
CA ASP A 39 -31.19 15.14 -8.15
C ASP A 39 -29.89 14.94 -7.34
N GLU A 40 -29.49 13.70 -7.08
CA GLU A 40 -28.24 13.34 -6.39
C GLU A 40 -27.15 12.87 -7.36
N ALA A 41 -27.35 12.96 -8.68
CA ALA A 41 -26.42 12.42 -9.67
C ALA A 41 -24.96 12.88 -9.46
N ALA A 42 -24.76 14.17 -9.15
CA ALA A 42 -23.43 14.72 -8.90
C ALA A 42 -22.77 14.12 -7.64
N VAL A 43 -23.55 13.93 -6.57
CA VAL A 43 -23.08 13.28 -5.34
C VAL A 43 -22.74 11.83 -5.63
N LYS A 44 -23.65 11.09 -6.28
CA LYS A 44 -23.48 9.69 -6.67
C LYS A 44 -22.24 9.46 -7.54
N LEU A 45 -21.89 10.39 -8.43
CA LEU A 45 -20.65 10.31 -9.21
C LEU A 45 -19.37 10.42 -8.33
N GLY A 46 -19.46 11.02 -7.15
CA GLY A 46 -18.40 11.00 -6.14
C GLY A 46 -17.25 12.00 -6.35
N PHE A 47 -17.30 12.85 -7.39
CA PHE A 47 -16.28 13.87 -7.63
C PHE A 47 -16.55 15.16 -6.84
N PRO A 48 -15.52 15.83 -6.30
CA PRO A 48 -14.08 15.53 -6.43
C PRO A 48 -13.53 14.60 -5.33
N SER A 49 -14.36 14.06 -4.44
CA SER A 49 -13.90 13.27 -3.29
C SER A 49 -13.17 11.99 -3.73
N ALA A 50 -13.78 11.20 -4.61
CA ALA A 50 -13.21 9.94 -5.10
C ALA A 50 -11.97 10.14 -6.00
N ALA A 51 -11.96 11.19 -6.83
CA ALA A 51 -10.85 11.49 -7.72
C ALA A 51 -10.88 12.94 -8.22
N THR A 52 -9.75 13.39 -8.75
CA THR A 52 -9.62 14.59 -9.58
C THR A 52 -8.80 14.25 -10.83
N SER A 53 -8.44 15.23 -11.65
CA SER A 53 -7.51 15.00 -12.77
C SER A 53 -6.20 14.35 -12.30
N ASN A 54 -5.61 14.84 -11.20
CA ASN A 54 -4.28 14.42 -10.76
C ASN A 54 -4.30 13.61 -9.45
N THR A 55 -5.47 13.35 -8.87
CA THR A 55 -5.59 12.54 -7.65
C THR A 55 -6.57 11.38 -7.80
N VAL A 56 -6.33 10.28 -7.07
CA VAL A 56 -7.28 9.19 -6.83
C VAL A 56 -7.30 8.94 -5.32
N ARG A 57 -8.49 8.79 -4.75
CA ARG A 57 -8.66 8.48 -3.33
C ARG A 57 -9.07 7.02 -3.16
N ILE A 58 -8.36 6.33 -2.28
CA ILE A 58 -8.84 5.10 -1.65
C ILE A 58 -9.43 5.57 -0.32
N GLY A 59 -10.76 5.68 -0.28
CA GLY A 59 -11.49 6.41 0.76
C GLY A 59 -11.95 5.54 1.91
N GLY A 60 -11.11 4.63 2.41
CA GLY A 60 -11.44 3.78 3.54
C GLY A 60 -11.59 4.59 4.82
N GLY A 61 -12.67 4.34 5.57
CA GLY A 61 -12.82 4.89 6.93
C GLY A 61 -11.71 4.43 7.88
N ASP A 62 -11.08 3.29 7.58
CA ASP A 62 -9.97 2.69 8.31
C ASP A 62 -8.94 2.03 7.37
N ALA A 63 -7.81 1.63 7.94
CA ALA A 63 -6.70 1.04 7.19
C ALA A 63 -7.04 -0.34 6.58
N ILE A 64 -8.01 -1.08 7.16
CA ILE A 64 -8.46 -2.37 6.62
C ILE A 64 -9.13 -2.14 5.27
N ALA A 65 -10.02 -1.16 5.21
CA ALA A 65 -10.68 -0.76 3.98
C ALA A 65 -9.69 -0.18 2.95
N ASP A 66 -8.71 0.62 3.37
CA ASP A 66 -7.69 1.17 2.47
C ASP A 66 -6.79 0.07 1.87
N ALA A 67 -6.36 -0.90 2.67
CA ALA A 67 -5.56 -2.04 2.20
C ALA A 67 -6.34 -2.86 1.16
N ALA A 68 -7.61 -3.15 1.44
CA ALA A 68 -8.50 -3.84 0.50
C ALA A 68 -8.73 -3.05 -0.79
N GLY A 69 -8.95 -1.74 -0.69
CA GLY A 69 -9.11 -0.84 -1.82
C GLY A 69 -7.86 -0.77 -2.69
N ALA A 70 -6.68 -0.65 -2.09
CA ALA A 70 -5.40 -0.64 -2.81
C ALA A 70 -5.16 -1.97 -3.52
N ALA A 71 -5.39 -3.10 -2.84
CA ALA A 71 -5.29 -4.42 -3.45
C ALA A 71 -6.24 -4.57 -4.64
N GLY A 72 -7.47 -4.02 -4.55
CA GLY A 72 -8.42 -4.04 -5.67
C GLY A 72 -8.06 -3.15 -6.84
N ALA A 73 -7.47 -1.97 -6.59
CA ALA A 73 -7.01 -1.08 -7.64
C ALA A 73 -5.83 -1.70 -8.43
N ILE A 74 -4.90 -2.35 -7.73
CA ILE A 74 -3.69 -2.92 -8.33
C ILE A 74 -3.92 -4.32 -8.91
N PHE A 75 -4.80 -5.11 -8.31
CA PHE A 75 -5.17 -6.44 -8.78
C PHE A 75 -6.68 -6.50 -9.08
N PRO A 76 -7.09 -6.14 -10.31
CA PRO A 76 -8.49 -6.20 -10.73
C PRO A 76 -9.09 -7.61 -10.64
N ALA A 77 -8.26 -8.64 -10.80
CA ALA A 77 -8.65 -10.06 -10.76
C ALA A 77 -9.79 -10.42 -11.74
N THR A 78 -9.89 -9.69 -12.87
CA THR A 78 -10.87 -9.95 -13.94
C THR A 78 -10.38 -10.98 -14.96
N SER A 79 -9.11 -11.38 -14.87
CA SER A 79 -8.48 -12.46 -15.61
C SER A 79 -7.36 -13.09 -14.79
N ASP A 80 -6.90 -14.30 -15.14
CA ASP A 80 -5.80 -14.98 -14.42
C ASP A 80 -4.49 -14.20 -14.43
N ALA A 81 -4.23 -13.39 -15.47
CA ALA A 81 -3.05 -12.52 -15.56
C ALA A 81 -3.08 -11.34 -14.56
N THR A 82 -4.28 -10.98 -14.08
CA THR A 82 -4.51 -9.85 -13.17
C THR A 82 -4.77 -10.30 -11.72
N LYS A 83 -4.57 -11.58 -11.43
CA LYS A 83 -4.64 -12.15 -10.07
C LYS A 83 -3.25 -12.16 -9.44
N PRO A 84 -3.13 -11.89 -8.13
CA PRO A 84 -1.88 -12.08 -7.42
C PRO A 84 -1.59 -13.58 -7.23
N ASP A 85 -0.32 -13.93 -7.02
CA ASP A 85 0.06 -15.31 -6.70
C ASP A 85 -0.28 -15.66 -5.25
N ALA A 86 -0.09 -14.72 -4.32
CA ALA A 86 -0.48 -14.86 -2.92
C ALA A 86 -1.07 -13.54 -2.38
N VAL A 87 -1.70 -13.61 -1.21
CA VAL A 87 -2.11 -12.44 -0.42
C VAL A 87 -1.44 -12.52 0.95
N ILE A 88 -0.99 -11.38 1.46
CA ILE A 88 -0.45 -11.28 2.81
C ILE A 88 -1.58 -10.86 3.75
N LEU A 89 -1.72 -11.55 4.89
CA LEU A 89 -2.61 -11.15 5.99
C LEU A 89 -1.77 -10.70 7.18
N VAL A 90 -2.03 -9.49 7.66
CA VAL A 90 -1.40 -8.89 8.84
C VAL A 90 -2.51 -8.40 9.77
N ASP A 91 -2.30 -8.55 11.08
CA ASP A 91 -3.23 -8.01 12.06
C ASP A 91 -3.25 -6.47 12.07
N LYS A 92 -4.42 -5.86 12.23
CA LYS A 92 -4.56 -4.39 12.26
C LYS A 92 -3.81 -3.72 13.42
N ASP A 93 -3.47 -4.45 14.47
CA ASP A 93 -2.71 -3.91 15.61
C ASP A 93 -1.18 -4.10 15.43
N ASP A 94 -0.74 -4.80 14.37
CA ASP A 94 0.68 -5.04 14.05
C ASP A 94 1.20 -4.15 12.90
N TRP A 95 1.29 -2.85 13.17
CA TRP A 95 1.85 -1.88 12.22
C TRP A 95 3.28 -2.22 11.78
N ALA A 96 4.08 -2.79 12.69
CA ALA A 96 5.49 -3.09 12.42
C ALA A 96 5.63 -4.30 11.49
N GLY A 97 4.80 -5.33 11.69
CA GLY A 97 4.65 -6.45 10.76
C GLY A 97 4.19 -5.98 9.39
N ALA A 98 3.19 -5.08 9.32
CA ALA A 98 2.67 -4.57 8.04
C ALA A 98 3.74 -3.83 7.23
N ILE A 99 4.51 -2.93 7.87
CA ILE A 99 5.60 -2.20 7.22
C ILE A 99 6.71 -3.14 6.76
N ALA A 100 7.12 -4.10 7.60
CA ALA A 100 8.17 -5.06 7.24
C ALA A 100 7.73 -5.99 6.10
N ALA A 101 6.45 -6.39 6.09
CA ALA A 101 5.86 -7.19 5.03
C ALA A 101 5.81 -6.46 3.68
N GLY A 102 5.98 -5.13 3.65
CA GLY A 102 6.16 -4.37 2.42
C GLY A 102 7.21 -4.97 1.48
N ALA A 103 8.30 -5.53 2.03
CA ALA A 103 9.35 -6.20 1.26
C ALA A 103 8.88 -7.45 0.48
N LEU A 104 7.72 -8.01 0.82
CA LEU A 104 7.10 -9.17 0.16
C LEU A 104 6.03 -8.76 -0.88
N VAL A 105 5.67 -7.48 -0.94
CA VAL A 105 4.60 -7.00 -1.84
C VAL A 105 5.08 -6.91 -3.27
N GLY A 106 6.34 -6.57 -3.48
CA GLY A 106 6.99 -6.59 -4.78
C GLY A 106 7.52 -7.97 -5.18
N PRO A 107 8.08 -8.09 -6.39
CA PRO A 107 8.78 -9.30 -6.81
C PRO A 107 9.92 -9.71 -5.84
N PRO A 108 10.16 -11.01 -5.65
CA PRO A 108 9.57 -12.12 -6.40
C PRO A 108 8.25 -12.66 -5.85
N VAL A 109 7.80 -12.21 -4.66
CA VAL A 109 6.59 -12.73 -4.01
C VAL A 109 5.31 -12.11 -4.60
N GLY A 110 5.28 -10.80 -4.79
CA GLY A 110 4.20 -10.13 -5.54
C GLY A 110 2.82 -10.17 -4.88
N ALA A 111 2.75 -10.11 -3.55
CA ALA A 111 1.52 -10.34 -2.79
C ALA A 111 0.99 -9.07 -2.10
N PRO A 112 -0.22 -8.57 -2.41
CA PRO A 112 -0.79 -7.43 -1.71
C PRO A 112 -1.06 -7.76 -0.24
N ILE A 113 -1.00 -6.74 0.62
CA ILE A 113 -1.34 -6.86 2.05
C ILE A 113 -2.82 -6.56 2.23
N LEU A 114 -3.53 -7.45 2.91
CA LEU A 114 -4.82 -7.18 3.52
C LEU A 114 -4.71 -7.29 5.05
N LEU A 115 -5.64 -6.67 5.75
CA LEU A 115 -5.62 -6.60 7.21
C LEU A 115 -6.73 -7.45 7.84
N THR A 116 -6.42 -8.02 9.01
CA THR A 116 -7.32 -8.81 9.86
C THR A 116 -7.64 -8.06 11.15
N ASP A 117 -8.62 -8.53 11.91
CA ASP A 117 -8.93 -8.02 13.25
C ASP A 117 -8.82 -9.19 14.24
N GLY A 118 -7.65 -9.34 14.85
CA GLY A 118 -7.30 -10.52 15.63
C GLY A 118 -7.38 -11.80 14.80
N ASP A 119 -8.16 -12.75 15.30
CA ASP A 119 -8.47 -14.03 14.66
C ASP A 119 -9.65 -13.95 13.69
N GLU A 120 -10.22 -12.75 13.46
CA GLU A 120 -11.32 -12.54 12.53
C GLU A 120 -10.87 -12.01 11.17
N LEU A 121 -11.62 -12.37 10.13
CA LEU A 121 -11.45 -11.84 8.78
C LEU A 121 -12.59 -10.84 8.52
N PRO A 122 -12.33 -9.51 8.60
CA PRO A 122 -13.35 -8.50 8.34
C PRO A 122 -14.00 -8.70 6.97
N ALA A 123 -15.29 -8.34 6.85
CA ALA A 123 -16.08 -8.61 5.65
C ALA A 123 -15.41 -8.11 4.36
N ILE A 124 -14.88 -6.89 4.36
CA ILE A 124 -14.18 -6.32 3.18
C ILE A 124 -12.90 -7.08 2.84
N THR A 125 -12.16 -7.58 3.85
CA THR A 125 -10.98 -8.40 3.64
C THR A 125 -11.37 -9.77 3.06
N ALA A 126 -12.42 -10.40 3.61
CA ALA A 126 -12.92 -11.68 3.13
C ALA A 126 -13.39 -11.60 1.66
N ASP A 127 -14.19 -10.59 1.33
CA ASP A 127 -14.70 -10.36 -0.02
C ASP A 127 -13.57 -10.03 -1.00
N THR A 128 -12.61 -9.21 -0.57
CA THR A 128 -11.44 -8.87 -1.38
C THR A 128 -10.58 -10.11 -1.63
N LEU A 129 -10.28 -10.91 -0.61
CA LEU A 129 -9.51 -12.14 -0.74
C LEU A 129 -10.21 -13.14 -1.69
N LYS A 130 -11.53 -13.30 -1.54
CA LYS A 130 -12.35 -14.15 -2.42
C LYS A 130 -12.30 -13.67 -3.88
N ARG A 131 -12.44 -12.37 -4.12
CA ARG A 131 -12.37 -11.76 -5.46
C ARG A 131 -10.98 -11.93 -6.07
N LEU A 132 -9.93 -11.64 -5.30
CA LEU A 132 -8.54 -11.77 -5.75
C LEU A 132 -8.20 -13.20 -6.16
N SER A 133 -8.78 -14.18 -5.46
CA SER A 133 -8.64 -15.63 -5.76
C SER A 133 -7.18 -16.02 -6.05
N PRO A 134 -6.26 -15.90 -5.07
CA PRO A 134 -4.83 -16.03 -5.33
C PRO A 134 -4.48 -17.40 -5.91
N LYS A 135 -3.52 -17.40 -6.84
CA LYS A 135 -3.15 -18.60 -7.62
C LYS A 135 -2.43 -19.66 -6.77
N GLY A 136 -1.64 -19.21 -5.80
CA GLY A 136 -0.63 -19.99 -5.09
C GLY A 136 0.76 -19.66 -5.64
N SER A 137 1.76 -19.53 -4.76
CA SER A 137 3.14 -19.23 -5.16
C SER A 137 4.10 -20.34 -4.74
N ASP A 138 4.88 -20.88 -5.68
CA ASP A 138 5.95 -21.86 -5.42
C ASP A 138 6.95 -21.38 -4.36
N LEU A 139 7.23 -20.07 -4.35
CA LEU A 139 8.12 -19.40 -3.38
C LEU A 139 7.60 -19.48 -1.94
N SER A 140 6.31 -19.78 -1.78
CA SER A 140 5.61 -19.90 -0.52
C SER A 140 5.06 -21.32 -0.30
N ARG A 141 5.61 -22.33 -0.99
CA ARG A 141 5.13 -23.72 -0.98
C ARG A 141 3.68 -23.83 -1.44
N ASP A 142 3.34 -23.22 -2.57
CA ASP A 142 2.00 -23.12 -3.16
C ASP A 142 0.96 -22.44 -2.24
N ALA A 143 1.41 -21.69 -1.23
CA ALA A 143 0.49 -20.98 -0.37
C ALA A 143 -0.19 -19.85 -1.16
N LYS A 144 -1.50 -19.74 -0.96
CA LYS A 144 -2.32 -18.63 -1.46
C LYS A 144 -2.35 -17.46 -0.49
N VAL A 145 -2.04 -17.75 0.77
CA VAL A 145 -2.07 -16.77 1.87
C VAL A 145 -0.79 -16.88 2.69
N ILE A 146 -0.14 -15.75 2.93
CA ILE A 146 1.01 -15.60 3.82
C ILE A 146 0.54 -14.84 5.06
N ARG A 147 0.51 -15.50 6.21
CA ARG A 147 0.05 -14.92 7.49
C ARG A 147 1.24 -14.39 8.25
N ILE A 148 1.23 -13.10 8.60
CA ILE A 148 2.32 -12.41 9.25
C ILE A 148 1.93 -12.13 10.71
N GLY A 149 2.75 -12.59 11.65
CA GLY A 149 2.45 -12.48 13.08
C GLY A 149 1.79 -13.74 13.64
N SER A 150 1.30 -13.63 14.87
CA SER A 150 0.80 -14.77 15.65
C SER A 150 -0.65 -15.14 15.31
N ASP A 151 -1.48 -14.12 15.13
CA ASP A 151 -2.94 -14.24 15.25
C ASP A 151 -3.75 -14.19 13.94
N PRO A 152 -3.22 -13.76 12.77
CA PRO A 152 -4.08 -13.73 11.57
C PRO A 152 -4.67 -15.11 11.22
N PRO A 153 -5.98 -15.19 10.96
CA PRO A 153 -6.67 -16.44 10.70
C PRO A 153 -6.17 -17.10 9.41
N ALA A 154 -6.24 -18.44 9.39
CA ALA A 154 -6.09 -19.22 8.16
C ALA A 154 -7.44 -19.27 7.43
N PRO A 155 -7.58 -18.67 6.24
CA PRO A 155 -8.85 -18.70 5.52
C PRO A 155 -9.19 -20.12 5.05
N ASP A 156 -10.43 -20.54 5.27
CA ASP A 156 -10.91 -21.86 4.89
C ASP A 156 -10.72 -22.14 3.39
N GLY A 157 -10.29 -23.35 3.06
CA GLY A 157 -10.08 -23.77 1.67
C GLY A 157 -8.88 -23.13 0.97
N MET A 158 -8.05 -22.33 1.67
CA MET A 158 -6.82 -21.75 1.13
C MET A 158 -5.59 -22.27 1.87
N LYS A 159 -4.63 -22.82 1.12
CA LYS A 159 -3.32 -23.18 1.67
C LYS A 159 -2.63 -21.93 2.17
N SER A 160 -2.23 -21.93 3.44
CA SER A 160 -1.53 -20.80 4.05
C SER A 160 -0.17 -21.20 4.62
N VAL A 161 0.74 -20.24 4.67
CA VAL A 161 2.00 -20.32 5.41
C VAL A 161 2.02 -19.20 6.45
N GLN A 162 2.67 -19.43 7.59
CA GLN A 162 2.80 -18.42 8.64
C GLN A 162 4.26 -18.03 8.83
N VAL A 163 4.49 -16.72 8.94
CA VAL A 163 5.76 -16.11 9.36
C VAL A 163 5.50 -15.42 10.68
N SER A 164 6.11 -15.92 11.75
CA SER A 164 5.87 -15.43 13.10
C SER A 164 7.15 -14.95 13.79
N GLY A 165 6.96 -14.06 14.76
CA GLY A 165 7.99 -13.52 15.64
C GLY A 165 7.37 -13.15 16.97
N LYS A 166 8.16 -13.21 18.05
CA LYS A 166 7.67 -12.96 19.42
C LYS A 166 7.48 -11.47 19.73
N ASP A 167 8.12 -10.62 18.94
CA ASP A 167 8.07 -9.17 19.03
C ASP A 167 8.31 -8.60 17.61
N PRO A 168 8.13 -7.28 17.40
CA PRO A 168 8.34 -6.66 16.09
C PRO A 168 9.74 -6.88 15.49
N TYR A 169 10.76 -7.06 16.31
CA TYR A 169 12.15 -7.22 15.87
C TYR A 169 12.42 -8.64 15.37
N GLU A 170 11.94 -9.65 16.10
CA GLU A 170 11.97 -11.04 15.67
C GLU A 170 11.08 -11.27 14.44
N LEU A 171 9.92 -10.62 14.37
CA LEU A 171 9.01 -10.73 13.23
C LEU A 171 9.63 -10.13 11.96
N ALA A 172 10.20 -8.93 12.03
CA ALA A 172 10.91 -8.32 10.89
C ALA A 172 12.09 -9.19 10.42
N ALA A 173 12.85 -9.77 11.33
CA ALA A 173 13.93 -10.71 10.98
C ALA A 173 13.41 -12.02 10.34
N ALA A 174 12.23 -12.48 10.75
CA ALA A 174 11.59 -13.65 10.14
C ALA A 174 11.07 -13.35 8.72
N ILE A 175 10.49 -12.17 8.50
CA ILE A 175 10.07 -11.67 7.18
C ILE A 175 11.28 -11.52 6.25
N ASP A 176 12.36 -10.91 6.74
CA ASP A 176 13.63 -10.79 6.02
C ASP A 176 14.17 -12.16 5.58
N ARG A 177 14.20 -13.13 6.49
CA ARG A 177 14.61 -14.50 6.17
C ARG A 177 13.70 -15.13 5.12
N PHE A 178 12.39 -14.95 5.23
CA PHE A 178 11.44 -15.46 4.25
C PHE A 178 11.69 -14.85 2.86
N SER A 179 11.86 -13.52 2.79
CA SER A 179 12.19 -12.80 1.55
C SER A 179 13.50 -13.28 0.93
N SER A 180 14.55 -13.41 1.74
CA SER A 180 15.87 -13.90 1.31
C SER A 180 15.80 -15.31 0.72
N VAL A 181 15.01 -16.20 1.32
CA VAL A 181 14.80 -17.56 0.79
C VAL A 181 14.02 -17.53 -0.52
N ALA A 182 12.96 -16.73 -0.62
CA ALA A 182 12.17 -16.58 -1.84
C ALA A 182 12.99 -16.00 -3.00
N ARG A 183 13.93 -15.09 -2.70
CA ARG A 183 14.87 -14.51 -3.67
C ARG A 183 16.04 -15.43 -4.00
N GLY A 184 16.40 -16.35 -3.11
CA GLY A 184 17.58 -17.22 -3.20
C GLY A 184 18.85 -16.63 -2.56
N GLU A 185 18.87 -15.33 -2.27
CA GLU A 185 19.94 -14.65 -1.53
C GLU A 185 19.41 -13.44 -0.75
N PRO A 186 20.07 -13.02 0.34
CA PRO A 186 19.74 -11.77 1.03
C PRO A 186 20.01 -10.54 0.17
N THR A 187 19.24 -9.48 0.39
CA THR A 187 19.43 -8.20 -0.29
C THR A 187 20.76 -7.55 0.13
N LYS A 188 21.35 -6.75 -0.76
CA LYS A 188 22.56 -5.98 -0.45
C LYS A 188 22.27 -4.73 0.37
N ASP A 189 21.01 -4.30 0.35
CA ASP A 189 20.51 -3.11 1.02
C ASP A 189 19.49 -3.50 2.08
N VAL A 190 19.59 -2.83 3.23
CA VAL A 190 18.70 -3.05 4.36
C VAL A 190 18.29 -1.69 4.91
N ILE A 191 16.98 -1.47 5.03
CA ILE A 191 16.43 -0.33 5.76
C ILE A 191 16.41 -0.68 7.23
N VAL A 192 16.94 0.21 8.08
CA VAL A 192 16.79 0.13 9.53
C VAL A 192 15.95 1.31 10.00
N ALA A 193 14.71 1.02 10.36
CA ALA A 193 13.76 2.01 10.86
C ALA A 193 13.54 1.85 12.37
N SER A 194 12.71 2.71 12.97
CA SER A 194 12.42 2.63 14.41
C SER A 194 11.31 1.63 14.69
N GLY A 195 11.56 0.70 15.60
CA GLY A 195 10.52 -0.19 16.15
C GLY A 195 9.64 0.50 17.20
N GLU A 196 9.88 1.78 17.50
CA GLU A 196 9.22 2.53 18.58
C GLU A 196 8.46 3.77 18.07
N ARG A 197 8.61 4.13 16.79
CA ARG A 197 8.05 5.33 16.15
C ARG A 197 7.53 4.99 14.75
N ALA A 198 6.28 4.54 14.68
CA ALA A 198 5.67 4.01 13.47
C ALA A 198 5.68 5.03 12.32
N GLU A 199 5.38 6.29 12.61
CA GLU A 199 5.25 7.39 11.64
C GLU A 199 6.55 7.67 10.87
N TYR A 200 7.72 7.40 11.45
CA TYR A 200 9.01 7.48 10.73
C TYR A 200 9.29 6.23 9.89
N SER A 201 8.69 5.11 10.25
CA SER A 201 8.89 3.81 9.61
C SER A 201 7.93 3.59 8.44
N MET A 202 6.75 4.22 8.42
CA MET A 202 5.71 4.01 7.38
C MET A 202 6.27 4.07 5.95
N PRO A 203 7.11 5.07 5.57
CA PRO A 203 7.61 5.16 4.19
C PRO A 203 8.46 3.97 3.74
N ALA A 204 9.04 3.21 4.68
CA ALA A 204 9.82 2.01 4.37
C ALA A 204 8.96 0.92 3.72
N SER A 205 7.65 0.87 4.01
CA SER A 205 6.74 -0.14 3.46
C SER A 205 6.62 -0.06 1.94
N ALA A 206 6.35 1.15 1.41
CA ALA A 206 6.25 1.40 -0.02
C ALA A 206 7.58 1.16 -0.74
N TYR A 207 8.70 1.56 -0.13
CA TYR A 207 10.01 1.33 -0.75
C TYR A 207 10.41 -0.16 -0.70
N GLY A 208 10.10 -0.86 0.38
CA GLY A 208 10.25 -2.30 0.48
C GLY A 208 9.49 -3.01 -0.63
N ALA A 209 8.27 -2.56 -0.95
CA ALA A 209 7.50 -3.11 -2.07
C ALA A 209 8.13 -2.81 -3.45
N ARG A 210 8.77 -1.65 -3.62
CA ARG A 210 9.48 -1.29 -4.86
C ARG A 210 10.73 -2.12 -5.07
N SER A 211 11.59 -2.19 -4.06
CA SER A 211 12.95 -2.72 -4.14
C SER A 211 13.02 -4.21 -3.79
N GLY A 212 12.11 -4.66 -2.93
CA GLY A 212 12.21 -5.92 -2.21
C GLY A 212 13.31 -5.94 -1.15
N ASP A 213 13.88 -4.77 -0.80
CA ASP A 213 14.86 -4.61 0.28
C ASP A 213 14.23 -4.84 1.64
N SER A 214 14.97 -5.51 2.53
CA SER A 214 14.50 -5.85 3.87
C SER A 214 14.34 -4.61 4.75
N VAL A 215 13.25 -4.56 5.52
CA VAL A 215 13.00 -3.55 6.54
C VAL A 215 13.17 -4.19 7.91
N LEU A 216 14.20 -3.76 8.64
CA LEU A 216 14.49 -4.19 10.00
C LEU A 216 14.31 -3.04 10.98
N TYR A 217 14.18 -3.36 12.27
CA TYR A 217 13.94 -2.37 13.31
C TYR A 217 15.09 -2.23 14.32
N ALA A 218 15.33 -1.01 14.76
CA ALA A 218 16.16 -0.69 15.91
C ALA A 218 15.33 0.05 16.98
N LYS A 219 15.85 0.06 18.21
CA LYS A 219 15.38 0.97 19.26
C LYS A 219 16.16 2.27 19.16
N ARG A 220 15.69 3.32 19.83
CA ARG A 220 16.39 4.62 19.85
C ARG A 220 17.86 4.51 20.24
N SER A 221 18.16 3.72 21.27
CA SER A 221 19.51 3.62 21.87
C SER A 221 20.06 2.19 21.92
N ALA A 222 19.49 1.26 21.14
CA ALA A 222 19.91 -0.13 21.11
C ALA A 222 19.58 -0.82 19.79
N ILE A 223 20.41 -1.79 19.41
CA ILE A 223 20.13 -2.71 18.30
C ILE A 223 19.66 -4.04 18.90
N PRO A 224 18.41 -4.46 18.65
CA PRO A 224 17.90 -5.73 19.14
C PRO A 224 18.69 -6.93 18.61
N PRO A 225 18.81 -8.04 19.37
CA PRO A 225 19.54 -9.22 18.93
C PRO A 225 19.04 -9.81 17.62
N ALA A 226 17.73 -9.76 17.36
CA ALA A 226 17.14 -10.23 16.10
C ALA A 226 17.70 -9.46 14.89
N THR A 227 17.71 -8.14 14.97
CA THR A 227 18.27 -7.24 13.95
C THR A 227 19.77 -7.49 13.72
N VAL A 228 20.55 -7.71 14.80
CA VAL A 228 21.97 -8.07 14.68
C VAL A 228 22.15 -9.38 13.89
N ARG A 229 21.34 -10.40 14.17
CA ARG A 229 21.42 -11.69 13.45
C ARG A 229 21.07 -11.53 11.98
N ALA A 230 20.01 -10.80 11.67
CA ALA A 230 19.61 -10.51 10.29
C ALA A 230 20.73 -9.78 9.54
N LEU A 231 21.23 -8.66 10.07
CA LEU A 231 22.33 -7.89 9.43
C LEU A 231 23.60 -8.72 9.17
N ARG A 232 23.94 -9.67 10.05
CA ARG A 232 25.05 -10.60 9.83
C ARG A 232 24.77 -11.56 8.67
N ALA A 233 23.53 -12.03 8.52
CA ALA A 233 23.13 -12.92 7.42
C ALA A 233 23.25 -12.24 6.04
N HIS A 234 23.05 -10.92 5.97
CA HIS A 234 23.28 -10.11 4.76
C HIS A 234 24.77 -9.87 4.42
N GLN A 235 25.71 -10.32 5.26
CA GLN A 235 27.16 -10.26 4.99
C GLN A 235 27.68 -8.85 4.63
N ARG A 236 27.58 -7.90 5.57
CA ARG A 236 28.01 -6.50 5.39
C ARG A 236 27.17 -5.71 4.37
N PRO A 237 25.84 -5.61 4.55
CA PRO A 237 24.98 -4.82 3.68
C PRO A 237 25.30 -3.32 3.72
N ARG A 238 24.71 -2.57 2.78
CA ARG A 238 24.50 -1.14 2.97
C ARG A 238 23.26 -0.97 3.83
N ILE A 239 23.41 -0.20 4.90
CA ILE A 239 22.38 0.01 5.91
C ILE A 239 21.87 1.44 5.77
N PHE A 240 20.57 1.59 5.53
CA PHE A 240 19.92 2.88 5.40
C PHE A 240 19.05 3.14 6.61
N ILE A 241 19.48 4.06 7.49
CA ILE A 241 18.71 4.45 8.67
C ILE A 241 17.64 5.45 8.24
N LEU A 242 16.39 5.16 8.57
CA LEU A 242 15.27 6.07 8.31
C LEU A 242 14.91 6.83 9.59
N GLY A 243 15.10 8.15 9.57
CA GLY A 243 14.74 9.05 10.67
C GLY A 243 15.92 9.81 11.28
N PRO A 244 15.62 10.89 12.03
CA PRO A 244 16.61 11.75 12.67
C PRO A 244 17.29 11.07 13.88
N PRO A 245 18.40 11.64 14.39
CA PRO A 245 19.05 11.19 15.62
C PRO A 245 18.16 11.18 16.87
N SER A 246 17.04 11.90 16.87
CA SER A 246 16.06 11.85 17.97
C SER A 246 15.29 10.52 18.00
N VAL A 247 15.19 9.82 16.86
CA VAL A 247 14.47 8.56 16.66
C VAL A 247 15.39 7.34 16.77
N ILE A 248 16.56 7.37 16.11
CA ILE A 248 17.65 6.39 16.28
C ILE A 248 18.93 7.18 16.52
N ASP A 249 19.50 7.09 17.71
CA ASP A 249 20.61 7.95 18.13
C ASP A 249 21.93 7.65 17.38
N LYS A 250 22.86 8.61 17.44
CA LYS A 250 24.17 8.49 16.79
C LYS A 250 25.02 7.34 17.34
N ALA A 251 24.81 6.94 18.59
CA ALA A 251 25.51 5.82 19.20
C ALA A 251 25.06 4.49 18.60
N THR A 252 23.76 4.33 18.36
CA THR A 252 23.15 3.18 17.70
C THR A 252 23.54 3.13 16.23
N GLU A 253 23.53 4.27 15.53
CA GLU A 253 24.07 4.38 14.17
C GLU A 253 25.53 3.93 14.08
N LYS A 254 26.39 4.39 15.00
CA LYS A 254 27.80 3.98 15.04
C LYS A 254 27.94 2.47 15.23
N LYS A 255 27.13 1.86 16.11
CA LYS A 255 27.09 0.40 16.32
C LYS A 255 26.60 -0.36 15.09
N LEU A 256 25.64 0.19 14.34
CA LEU A 256 25.20 -0.40 13.06
C LEU A 256 26.35 -0.48 12.05
N GLY A 257 27.30 0.47 12.10
CA GLY A 257 28.51 0.49 11.29
C GLY A 257 29.44 -0.71 11.47
N GLU A 258 29.32 -1.46 12.57
CA GLU A 258 30.05 -2.72 12.76
C GLU A 258 29.53 -3.84 11.82
N TYR A 259 28.29 -3.72 11.37
CA TYR A 259 27.61 -4.74 10.57
C TYR A 259 27.52 -4.39 9.08
N GLY A 260 27.77 -3.14 8.67
CA GLY A 260 27.58 -2.71 7.28
C GLY A 260 27.94 -1.23 7.06
N ARG A 261 27.87 -0.76 5.81
CA ARG A 261 28.07 0.68 5.52
C ARG A 261 26.77 1.42 5.80
N VAL A 262 26.80 2.34 6.76
CA VAL A 262 25.60 3.08 7.17
C VAL A 262 25.47 4.42 6.43
N ARG A 263 24.25 4.73 5.99
CA ARG A 263 23.80 6.07 5.56
C ARG A 263 22.49 6.39 6.26
N ARG A 264 22.33 7.63 6.71
CA ARG A 264 21.07 8.10 7.31
C ARG A 264 20.29 8.95 6.30
N ILE A 265 18.98 8.79 6.34
CA ILE A 265 18.00 9.67 5.72
C ILE A 265 17.33 10.41 6.88
N ASP A 266 17.49 11.73 6.91
CA ASP A 266 17.23 12.55 8.10
C ASP A 266 16.30 13.72 7.73
N GLY A 267 15.04 13.62 8.16
CA GLY A 267 14.12 14.76 8.22
C GLY A 267 13.68 15.04 9.66
N PRO A 268 13.52 16.31 10.06
CA PRO A 268 13.24 16.69 11.45
C PRO A 268 11.86 16.27 11.97
N THR A 269 10.92 15.97 11.07
CA THR A 269 9.58 15.46 11.38
C THR A 269 9.28 14.23 10.50
N PRO A 270 8.26 13.42 10.82
CA PRO A 270 7.85 12.31 9.96
C PRO A 270 7.53 12.77 8.53
N VAL A 271 6.82 13.89 8.40
CA VAL A 271 6.46 14.50 7.11
C VAL A 271 7.70 14.87 6.30
N GLN A 272 8.66 15.59 6.88
CA GLN A 272 9.88 15.93 6.16
C GLN A 272 10.75 14.71 5.89
N ASN A 273 10.83 13.75 6.81
CA ASN A 273 11.62 12.54 6.61
C ASN A 273 11.09 11.67 5.46
N ALA A 274 9.77 11.62 5.26
CA ALA A 274 9.16 10.96 4.11
C ALA A 274 9.54 11.66 2.79
N ILE A 275 9.58 12.99 2.77
CA ILE A 275 10.03 13.78 1.62
C ILE A 275 11.52 13.54 1.34
N GLU A 276 12.37 13.61 2.36
CA GLU A 276 13.80 13.32 2.22
C GLU A 276 14.04 11.91 1.68
N PHE A 277 13.23 10.92 2.10
CA PHE A 277 13.34 9.57 1.55
C PHE A 277 12.88 9.49 0.09
N ALA A 278 11.83 10.22 -0.30
CA ALA A 278 11.39 10.29 -1.70
C ALA A 278 12.45 10.95 -2.61
N LYS A 279 13.18 11.96 -2.11
CA LYS A 279 14.30 12.59 -2.83
C LYS A 279 15.59 11.75 -2.81
N PHE A 280 15.74 10.85 -1.84
CA PHE A 280 17.01 10.20 -1.57
C PHE A 280 17.48 9.32 -2.72
N SER A 281 18.78 9.40 -3.01
CA SER A 281 19.47 8.54 -3.97
C SER A 281 20.89 8.20 -3.53
N ALA A 282 21.26 6.94 -3.71
CA ALA A 282 22.42 6.36 -3.05
C ALA A 282 23.01 5.12 -3.75
N GLY A 283 23.59 5.31 -4.93
CA GLY A 283 24.21 4.19 -5.66
C GLY A 283 23.20 3.09 -5.97
N GLY A 284 22.05 3.47 -6.54
CA GLY A 284 20.95 2.57 -6.89
C GLY A 284 19.92 2.31 -5.78
N PHE A 285 20.16 2.79 -4.55
CA PHE A 285 19.15 2.79 -3.49
C PHE A 285 18.43 4.14 -3.43
N GLY A 286 17.12 4.12 -3.17
CA GLY A 286 16.29 5.29 -2.99
C GLY A 286 15.27 5.49 -4.12
N TRP A 287 14.38 6.44 -3.92
CA TRP A 287 13.34 6.74 -4.91
C TRP A 287 13.86 7.61 -6.05
N ASP A 288 14.83 8.49 -5.77
CA ASP A 288 15.45 9.41 -6.73
C ASP A 288 14.41 10.31 -7.44
N ILE A 289 13.46 10.85 -6.67
CA ILE A 289 12.39 11.70 -7.19
C ILE A 289 12.72 13.16 -6.85
N ASP A 290 13.56 13.75 -7.68
CA ASP A 290 13.89 15.18 -7.68
C ASP A 290 13.45 15.91 -8.97
N VAL A 291 12.82 15.18 -9.89
CA VAL A 291 12.25 15.66 -11.15
C VAL A 291 10.76 15.30 -11.27
N PRO A 292 10.00 15.91 -12.18
CA PRO A 292 8.60 15.55 -12.43
C PRO A 292 8.40 14.19 -13.11
N GLY A 293 7.18 13.67 -13.05
CA GLY A 293 6.74 12.48 -13.80
C GLY A 293 6.50 11.23 -12.95
N HIS A 294 6.03 11.40 -11.71
CA HIS A 294 5.94 10.31 -10.74
C HIS A 294 4.56 10.20 -10.08
N ASN A 295 4.23 8.98 -9.67
CA ASN A 295 3.14 8.75 -8.73
C ASN A 295 3.60 9.09 -7.30
N PHE A 296 2.69 9.44 -6.42
CA PHE A 296 2.91 9.63 -4.98
C PHE A 296 1.75 9.02 -4.21
N THR A 297 2.00 8.58 -2.98
CA THR A 297 0.95 8.21 -2.02
C THR A 297 0.98 9.20 -0.87
N LEU A 298 -0.17 9.64 -0.38
CA LEU A 298 -0.30 10.46 0.83
C LEU A 298 -1.16 9.75 1.86
N ALA A 299 -0.66 9.64 3.10
CA ALA A 299 -1.39 9.10 4.24
C ALA A 299 -1.18 9.95 5.49
N ASP A 300 -2.06 9.81 6.47
CA ASP A 300 -1.95 10.50 7.76
C ASP A 300 -0.97 9.78 8.70
N THR A 301 -0.10 10.52 9.37
CA THR A 301 0.83 10.00 10.38
C THR A 301 0.15 9.28 11.54
N ALA A 302 -1.12 9.57 11.83
CA ALA A 302 -1.94 8.93 12.85
C ALA A 302 -2.49 7.56 12.44
N ARG A 303 -2.34 7.15 11.16
CA ARG A 303 -2.83 5.87 10.61
C ARG A 303 -1.67 5.02 10.10
N PRO A 304 -0.80 4.47 10.98
CA PRO A 304 0.39 3.74 10.56
C PRO A 304 0.11 2.48 9.72
N LEU A 305 -1.08 1.88 9.85
CA LEU A 305 -1.47 0.71 9.05
C LEU A 305 -1.82 1.05 7.60
N ASP A 306 -2.03 2.33 7.25
CA ASP A 306 -2.15 2.75 5.85
C ASP A 306 -0.86 2.44 5.06
N ALA A 307 0.25 2.17 5.75
CA ALA A 307 1.47 1.64 5.16
C ALA A 307 1.26 0.29 4.42
N ALA A 308 0.23 -0.50 4.77
CA ALA A 308 -0.14 -1.73 4.06
C ALA A 308 -0.71 -1.42 2.66
N ALA A 309 -1.61 -0.43 2.58
CA ALA A 309 -2.13 0.07 1.32
C ALA A 309 -1.02 0.73 0.48
N ALA A 310 -0.18 1.56 1.11
CA ALA A 310 0.94 2.21 0.47
C ALA A 310 1.98 1.23 -0.09
N ALA A 311 2.20 0.08 0.56
CA ALA A 311 3.05 -0.98 0.03
C ALA A 311 2.56 -1.44 -1.35
N THR A 312 1.26 -1.69 -1.48
CA THR A 312 0.65 -2.15 -2.74
C THR A 312 0.82 -1.11 -3.85
N LEU A 313 0.73 0.18 -3.52
CA LEU A 313 0.96 1.30 -4.45
C LEU A 313 2.45 1.54 -4.75
N GLY A 314 3.36 0.98 -3.95
CA GLY A 314 4.81 1.08 -4.15
C GLY A 314 5.36 0.24 -5.31
N THR A 315 4.53 -0.57 -5.96
CA THR A 315 4.96 -1.54 -7.00
C THR A 315 3.97 -1.61 -8.18
N ASN A 316 4.10 -2.63 -9.03
CA ASN A 316 3.15 -2.98 -10.11
C ASN A 316 2.77 -1.82 -11.06
N GLY A 317 3.75 -1.02 -11.47
CA GLY A 317 3.54 0.06 -12.44
C GLY A 317 3.05 1.38 -11.84
N VAL A 318 2.72 1.40 -10.54
CA VAL A 318 2.41 2.66 -9.82
C VAL A 318 3.69 3.26 -9.25
N PHE A 319 4.47 2.50 -8.48
CA PHE A 319 5.74 2.97 -7.91
C PHE A 319 5.64 4.32 -7.19
N ALA A 320 4.69 4.44 -6.26
CA ALA A 320 4.43 5.67 -5.53
C ALA A 320 5.14 5.68 -4.15
N PRO A 321 6.14 6.56 -3.90
CA PRO A 321 6.64 6.81 -2.55
C PRO A 321 5.51 7.25 -1.62
N LEU A 322 5.58 6.83 -0.36
CA LEU A 322 4.67 7.29 0.68
C LEU A 322 5.16 8.60 1.28
N LEU A 323 4.44 9.68 0.99
CA LEU A 323 4.48 10.96 1.69
C LEU A 323 3.48 10.94 2.84
N LEU A 324 3.69 11.83 3.81
CA LEU A 324 2.87 11.88 5.02
C LEU A 324 2.27 13.27 5.24
N THR A 325 1.11 13.31 5.90
CA THR A 325 0.50 14.51 6.47
C THR A 325 0.20 14.32 7.95
N ASP A 326 0.25 15.42 8.70
CA ASP A 326 -0.11 15.50 10.13
C ASP A 326 -1.30 16.44 10.38
N ASP A 327 -1.92 16.94 9.31
CA ASP A 327 -3.12 17.79 9.34
C ASP A 327 -4.13 17.28 8.30
N SER A 328 -5.35 17.00 8.77
CA SER A 328 -6.44 16.49 7.93
C SER A 328 -7.10 17.56 7.06
N LYS A 329 -6.98 18.84 7.43
CA LYS A 329 -7.66 19.96 6.76
C LYS A 329 -6.77 20.68 5.77
N LYS A 330 -5.47 20.75 6.05
CA LYS A 330 -4.51 21.50 5.23
C LYS A 330 -3.31 20.65 4.87
N LEU A 331 -2.90 20.75 3.61
CA LEU A 331 -1.66 20.12 3.18
C LEU A 331 -0.47 20.79 3.89
N PRO A 332 0.47 20.04 4.48
CA PRO A 332 1.66 20.61 5.08
C PRO A 332 2.48 21.36 4.03
N ARG A 333 2.97 22.56 4.39
CA ARG A 333 3.74 23.41 3.46
C ARG A 333 4.96 22.70 2.87
N SER A 334 5.58 21.78 3.59
CA SER A 334 6.71 21.00 3.07
C SER A 334 6.30 20.04 1.96
N VAL A 335 5.14 19.39 2.09
CA VAL A 335 4.60 18.50 1.04
C VAL A 335 4.23 19.33 -0.17
N GLU A 336 3.58 20.47 0.07
CA GLU A 336 3.25 21.42 -0.99
C GLU A 336 4.48 21.91 -1.75
N SER A 337 5.51 22.36 -1.02
CA SER A 337 6.76 22.85 -1.63
C SER A 337 7.45 21.76 -2.43
N TYR A 338 7.53 20.54 -1.87
CA TYR A 338 8.13 19.42 -2.58
C TYR A 338 7.38 19.07 -3.88
N LEU A 339 6.05 18.98 -3.84
CA LEU A 339 5.27 18.66 -5.03
C LEU A 339 5.33 19.76 -6.09
N LEU A 340 5.54 21.02 -5.69
CA LEU A 340 5.85 22.12 -6.60
C LEU A 340 7.25 22.00 -7.21
N ASP A 341 8.27 21.58 -6.44
CA ASP A 341 9.63 21.34 -6.96
C ASP A 341 9.62 20.31 -8.11
N VAL A 342 8.75 19.30 -8.01
CA VAL A 342 8.58 18.24 -9.02
C VAL A 342 7.31 18.40 -9.86
N GLN A 343 6.77 19.61 -9.98
CA GLN A 343 5.58 19.87 -10.78
C GLN A 343 5.89 19.69 -12.28
N PRO A 344 5.08 18.92 -13.03
CA PRO A 344 5.36 18.67 -14.44
C PRO A 344 5.10 19.92 -15.29
N GLY A 345 6.03 20.18 -16.20
CA GLY A 345 5.97 21.24 -17.21
C GLY A 345 5.90 20.70 -18.63
N PHE A 346 5.36 21.49 -19.57
CA PHE A 346 5.48 21.23 -21.01
C PHE A 346 5.77 22.52 -21.80
N ASP A 347 6.47 22.39 -22.92
CA ASP A 347 6.78 23.50 -23.82
C ASP A 347 5.72 23.64 -24.93
N GLU A 348 5.72 22.73 -25.90
CA GLU A 348 4.87 22.82 -27.10
C GLU A 348 3.65 21.88 -27.07
N ASP A 349 3.88 20.59 -26.83
CA ASP A 349 2.83 19.56 -26.87
C ASP A 349 2.65 18.91 -25.49
N PRO A 350 1.55 19.20 -24.77
CA PRO A 350 1.28 18.58 -23.47
C PRO A 350 1.10 17.06 -23.57
N SER A 351 0.76 16.49 -24.72
CA SER A 351 0.52 15.04 -24.87
C SER A 351 1.79 14.20 -24.74
N LEU A 352 2.97 14.80 -24.92
CA LEU A 352 4.28 14.15 -24.78
C LEU A 352 4.93 14.39 -23.42
N ALA A 353 4.28 15.16 -22.55
CA ALA A 353 4.80 15.50 -21.23
C ALA A 353 4.72 14.33 -20.26
N VAL A 354 5.45 14.45 -19.16
CA VAL A 354 5.31 13.57 -18.01
C VAL A 354 4.21 14.08 -17.07
N TYR A 355 3.60 13.18 -16.30
CA TYR A 355 2.47 13.50 -15.44
C TYR A 355 2.74 13.01 -14.03
N ASN A 356 2.33 13.81 -13.05
CA ASN A 356 2.27 13.37 -11.66
C ASN A 356 0.87 12.85 -11.34
N LYS A 357 0.80 11.91 -10.40
CA LYS A 357 -0.47 11.41 -9.85
C LYS A 357 -0.34 11.19 -8.35
N VAL A 358 -1.34 11.59 -7.57
CA VAL A 358 -1.34 11.37 -6.11
C VAL A 358 -2.46 10.42 -5.72
N TRP A 359 -2.09 9.32 -5.06
CA TRP A 359 -2.99 8.42 -4.37
C TRP A 359 -3.18 8.90 -2.94
N ILE A 360 -4.42 9.05 -2.50
CA ILE A 360 -4.77 9.50 -1.15
C ILE A 360 -5.36 8.31 -0.40
N LEU A 361 -4.81 7.98 0.76
CA LEU A 361 -5.32 6.95 1.65
C LEU A 361 -6.17 7.57 2.76
N GLY A 362 -7.34 7.01 3.01
CA GLY A 362 -8.31 7.51 3.98
C GLY A 362 -9.45 8.33 3.37
N ASP A 363 -10.54 8.42 4.12
CA ASP A 363 -11.72 9.24 3.83
C ASP A 363 -11.46 10.75 3.89
N ASP A 364 -12.50 11.55 3.65
CA ASP A 364 -12.43 13.02 3.68
C ASP A 364 -12.34 13.61 5.10
N GLY A 365 -12.58 12.81 6.14
CA GLY A 365 -12.26 13.14 7.53
C GLY A 365 -10.76 13.02 7.82
N THR A 366 -10.09 12.07 7.18
CA THR A 366 -8.64 11.82 7.30
C THR A 366 -7.84 12.82 6.47
N ILE A 367 -8.22 13.03 5.20
CA ILE A 367 -7.61 14.06 4.34
C ILE A 367 -8.74 14.77 3.60
N SER A 368 -8.98 16.03 3.93
CA SER A 368 -10.12 16.78 3.39
C SER A 368 -10.12 16.92 1.87
N VAL A 369 -11.32 17.08 1.31
CA VAL A 369 -11.50 17.38 -0.12
C VAL A 369 -10.79 18.67 -0.52
N ALA A 370 -10.65 19.64 0.39
CA ALA A 370 -9.91 20.88 0.14
C ALA A 370 -8.40 20.62 -0.02
N ALA A 371 -7.81 19.78 0.84
CA ALA A 371 -6.41 19.36 0.71
C ALA A 371 -6.19 18.56 -0.60
N GLN A 372 -7.12 17.68 -0.96
CA GLN A 372 -7.12 16.99 -2.25
C GLN A 372 -7.20 17.94 -3.44
N GLY A 373 -8.03 18.98 -3.36
CA GLY A 373 -8.11 20.04 -4.36
C GLY A 373 -6.76 20.75 -4.53
N ARG A 374 -6.08 21.05 -3.43
CA ARG A 374 -4.73 21.67 -3.48
C ARG A 374 -3.70 20.73 -4.10
N LEU A 375 -3.70 19.44 -3.74
CA LEU A 375 -2.84 18.43 -4.36
C LEU A 375 -3.06 18.37 -5.88
N ASN A 376 -4.31 18.38 -6.32
CA ASN A 376 -4.64 18.39 -7.74
C ASN A 376 -4.05 19.61 -8.47
N GLU A 377 -4.08 20.78 -7.85
CA GLU A 377 -3.56 22.02 -8.43
C GLU A 377 -2.03 22.00 -8.56
N ILE A 378 -1.32 21.64 -7.48
CA ILE A 378 0.16 21.72 -7.43
C ILE A 378 0.86 20.57 -8.16
N THR A 379 0.14 19.50 -8.52
CA THR A 379 0.67 18.39 -9.32
C THR A 379 0.24 18.45 -10.78
N LYS A 380 -0.53 19.48 -11.15
CA LYS A 380 -1.01 19.68 -12.52
C LYS A 380 0.15 19.95 -13.48
N LEU A 381 0.04 19.40 -14.69
CA LEU A 381 0.85 19.78 -15.84
C LEU A 381 0.62 21.26 -16.21
N VAL A 382 1.69 22.06 -16.21
CA VAL A 382 1.65 23.50 -16.52
C VAL A 382 2.55 23.86 -17.71
N PRO A 383 2.21 24.89 -18.50
CA PRO A 383 3.13 25.40 -19.51
C PRO A 383 4.40 25.92 -18.83
N VAL A 384 5.57 25.55 -19.33
CA VAL A 384 6.83 26.18 -18.93
C VAL A 384 6.78 27.60 -19.48
N GLN A 385 6.63 28.59 -18.59
CA GLN A 385 6.85 29.97 -19.01
C GLN A 385 8.35 30.13 -19.23
N ALA A 386 8.78 30.08 -20.49
CA ALA A 386 10.10 30.57 -20.83
C ALA A 386 10.17 32.03 -20.37
N GLU A 387 11.00 32.34 -19.37
CA GLU A 387 11.47 33.70 -19.19
C GLU A 387 12.08 34.10 -20.54
N ARG A 388 11.36 34.93 -21.30
CA ARG A 388 11.93 35.53 -22.49
C ARG A 388 13.09 36.41 -22.00
N PRO A 389 14.33 36.17 -22.46
CA PRO A 389 15.49 36.95 -22.05
C PRO A 389 15.34 38.44 -22.38
#